data_AF-A0A8E7QKZ2-F1
#
_entry.id   AF-A0A8E7QKZ2-F1
#
_cell.length_a   1.000
_cell.length_b   1.000
_cell.length_c   1.000
_cell.angle_alpha   90.00
_cell.angle_beta   90.00
_cell.angle_gamma   90.00
#
_symmetry.space_group_name_H-M   'P 1'
#
loop_
_entity.id
_entity.type
_entity.pdbx_description
1 polymer ?
#
loop_
_entity_poly.entity_id
_entity_poly.type
_entity_poly.pdbx_seq_one_letter_code
_entity_poly.pdbx_strand_id
1 'polypeptide(L)'
;MMTAPKITFIGAGSTIFVKNILGDVFHREALKSAHVALMDIDETRLEESHIVVRKLMDSAGASGRITCHTHQKVALQDADFVVVAFQIGGYEPCTVTDFEVCKRHGLEQTIADTLGPGGIMRALRTIPHLWRICEDMMEVCPKATMLNYVNPMAMNTWAMYARYPHIKQVGLCHSVQGTAEELARDLNIDPASLRYRCAGINHMAFYLELERKTADGTYVNLYPELLAAYDAGQAPKPNIHGNERCQNIVRYEMFKKLGYFVTESSEHFAEYTPWFIKPGREDLIARYKVPLDEYPKRCVEQLANWHKELEEYKTAERIDIKPSREYASTIMNALWTGEPSVIYGNVRNEGLIDNLPQGSCVEVACLVDANGIQPTKVGTIPSHLAAMMQTNINVQTLLTEAILTENRDRVYHAAMMDPHTAAVLGIEEIYALVDDLIAAHGDWLPAWLRR
;
A
#
# COMPACT_ATOMS: atom_id res chain seq x y z
N MET A 1 -14.46 9.70 32.53
CA MET A 1 -13.82 8.56 31.85
C MET A 1 -13.74 8.94 30.38
N MET A 2 -12.55 8.88 29.76
CA MET A 2 -12.51 8.91 28.30
C MET A 2 -13.35 7.73 27.81
N THR A 3 -14.31 7.99 26.92
CA THR A 3 -15.05 6.94 26.23
C THR A 3 -14.03 6.05 25.50
N ALA A 4 -14.33 4.77 25.31
CA ALA A 4 -13.47 3.90 24.49
C ALA A 4 -13.76 4.14 23.01
N PRO A 5 -12.74 4.14 22.12
CA PRO A 5 -12.99 4.34 20.70
C PRO A 5 -13.65 3.12 20.07
N LYS A 6 -14.46 3.35 19.03
CA LYS A 6 -14.93 2.29 18.14
C LYS A 6 -14.04 2.23 16.89
N ILE A 7 -13.42 1.07 16.68
CA ILE A 7 -12.58 0.76 15.51
C ILE A 7 -13.32 -0.25 14.65
N THR A 8 -13.70 0.15 13.44
CA THR A 8 -14.32 -0.75 12.46
C THR A 8 -13.26 -1.23 11.47
N PHE A 9 -13.21 -2.54 11.22
CA PHE A 9 -12.29 -3.16 10.28
C PHE A 9 -13.09 -3.81 9.14
N ILE A 10 -13.04 -3.21 7.95
CA ILE A 10 -13.70 -3.71 6.74
C ILE A 10 -12.72 -4.56 5.92
N GLY A 11 -13.12 -5.78 5.59
CA GLY A 11 -12.22 -6.80 5.02
C GLY A 11 -11.54 -7.64 6.10
N ALA A 12 -12.24 -7.88 7.21
CA ALA A 12 -11.70 -8.58 8.37
C ALA A 12 -11.36 -10.05 8.08
N GLY A 13 -11.82 -10.63 6.97
CA GLY A 13 -11.42 -11.96 6.52
C GLY A 13 -9.93 -12.06 6.15
N SER A 14 -9.24 -10.93 5.97
CA SER A 14 -7.78 -10.88 5.89
C SER A 14 -7.16 -10.99 7.28
N THR A 15 -7.23 -12.18 7.87
CA THR A 15 -6.87 -12.38 9.28
C THR A 15 -5.41 -12.02 9.59
N ILE A 16 -4.48 -12.14 8.64
CA ILE A 16 -3.08 -11.69 8.82
C ILE A 16 -3.01 -10.16 9.04
N PHE A 17 -3.69 -9.37 8.21
CA PHE A 17 -3.71 -7.92 8.35
C PHE A 17 -4.45 -7.49 9.62
N VAL A 18 -5.58 -8.13 9.90
CA VAL A 18 -6.34 -7.92 11.15
C VAL A 18 -5.46 -8.19 12.36
N LYS A 19 -4.75 -9.31 12.36
CA LYS A 19 -3.83 -9.74 13.42
C LYS A 19 -2.75 -8.69 13.67
N ASN A 20 -2.09 -8.20 12.62
CA ASN A 20 -1.01 -7.21 12.76
C ASN A 20 -1.54 -5.85 13.26
N ILE A 21 -2.57 -5.31 12.61
CA ILE A 21 -3.10 -3.97 12.93
C ILE A 21 -3.74 -3.96 14.33
N LEU A 22 -4.60 -4.92 14.64
CA LEU A 22 -5.26 -4.96 15.95
C LEU A 22 -4.30 -5.42 17.06
N GLY A 23 -3.32 -6.27 16.74
CA GLY A 23 -2.21 -6.58 17.63
C GLY A 23 -1.53 -5.29 18.10
N ASP A 24 -1.18 -4.39 17.18
CA ASP A 24 -0.57 -3.11 17.53
C ASP A 24 -1.49 -2.18 18.30
N VAL A 25 -2.79 -2.16 17.96
CA VAL A 25 -3.80 -1.40 18.71
C VAL A 25 -3.81 -1.83 20.17
N PHE A 26 -3.73 -3.12 20.47
CA PHE A 26 -3.76 -3.62 21.84
C PHE A 26 -2.45 -3.38 22.62
N HIS A 27 -1.36 -3.00 21.94
CA HIS A 27 -0.16 -2.50 22.60
C HIS A 27 -0.28 -1.02 23.03
N ARG A 28 -1.27 -0.28 22.53
CA ARG A 28 -1.51 1.12 22.89
C ARG A 28 -2.47 1.20 24.07
N GLU A 29 -2.02 1.76 25.18
CA GLU A 29 -2.80 1.72 26.42
C GLU A 29 -4.12 2.49 26.32
N ALA A 30 -4.15 3.57 25.54
CA ALA A 30 -5.36 4.33 25.28
C ALA A 30 -6.41 3.57 24.43
N LEU A 31 -6.02 2.50 23.73
CA LEU A 31 -6.87 1.75 22.81
C LEU A 31 -7.25 0.36 23.31
N LYS A 32 -6.71 -0.11 24.44
CA LYS A 32 -7.00 -1.46 25.00
C LYS A 32 -8.46 -1.71 25.36
N SER A 33 -9.24 -0.66 25.57
CA SER A 33 -10.68 -0.75 25.86
C SER A 33 -11.56 -0.61 24.62
N ALA A 34 -10.97 -0.48 23.42
CA ALA A 34 -11.69 -0.19 22.18
C ALA A 34 -12.80 -1.22 21.87
N HIS A 35 -13.88 -0.73 21.27
CA HIS A 35 -14.83 -1.59 20.58
C HIS A 35 -14.30 -1.90 19.18
N VAL A 36 -13.93 -3.15 18.93
CA VAL A 36 -13.56 -3.63 17.60
C VAL A 36 -14.79 -4.19 16.88
N ALA A 37 -15.17 -3.60 15.76
CA ALA A 37 -16.20 -4.13 14.86
C ALA A 37 -15.53 -4.75 13.63
N LEU A 38 -15.52 -6.07 13.55
CA LEU A 38 -15.00 -6.82 12.40
C LEU A 38 -16.10 -6.97 11.36
N MET A 39 -15.79 -6.68 10.10
CA MET A 39 -16.72 -6.84 8.99
C MET A 39 -16.07 -7.56 7.81
N ASP A 40 -16.73 -8.63 7.36
CA ASP A 40 -16.41 -9.32 6.12
C ASP A 40 -17.69 -9.94 5.53
N ILE A 41 -17.69 -10.21 4.23
CA ILE A 41 -18.79 -10.89 3.54
C ILE A 41 -18.73 -12.42 3.71
N ASP A 42 -17.56 -12.96 4.04
CA ASP A 42 -17.34 -14.38 4.31
C ASP A 42 -17.45 -14.65 5.82
N GLU A 43 -18.56 -15.27 6.22
CA GLU A 43 -18.83 -15.60 7.63
C GLU A 43 -17.78 -16.54 8.23
N THR A 44 -17.20 -17.44 7.44
CA THR A 44 -16.19 -18.40 7.93
C THR A 44 -14.90 -17.66 8.27
N ARG A 45 -14.41 -16.82 7.35
CA ARG A 45 -13.19 -16.03 7.57
C ARG A 45 -13.39 -14.99 8.67
N LEU A 46 -14.61 -14.48 8.82
CA LEU A 46 -14.97 -13.55 9.88
C LEU A 46 -14.90 -14.22 11.26
N GLU A 47 -15.42 -15.44 11.41
CA GLU A 47 -15.35 -16.23 12.65
C GLU A 47 -13.89 -16.55 13.01
N GLU A 48 -13.08 -16.96 12.02
CA GLU A 48 -11.65 -17.22 12.22
C GLU A 48 -10.92 -15.98 12.75
N SER A 49 -11.24 -14.82 12.20
CA SER A 49 -10.66 -13.55 12.62
C SER A 49 -11.15 -13.15 14.01
N HIS A 50 -12.41 -13.40 14.36
CA HIS A 50 -12.92 -13.18 15.71
C HIS A 50 -12.14 -14.00 16.75
N ILE A 51 -11.89 -15.28 16.47
CA ILE A 51 -11.12 -16.17 17.36
C ILE A 51 -9.71 -15.63 17.57
N VAL A 52 -9.01 -15.29 16.48
CA VAL A 52 -7.64 -14.76 16.56
C VAL A 52 -7.61 -13.44 17.34
N VAL A 53 -8.48 -12.49 17.03
CA VAL A 53 -8.51 -11.18 17.70
C VAL A 53 -8.85 -11.32 19.18
N ARG A 54 -9.76 -12.23 19.55
CA ARG A 54 -10.07 -12.48 20.97
C ARG A 54 -8.83 -12.91 21.74
N LYS A 55 -8.05 -13.84 21.20
CA LYS A 55 -6.81 -14.31 21.83
C LYS A 55 -5.75 -13.22 21.91
N LEU A 56 -5.67 -12.34 20.90
CA LEU A 56 -4.79 -11.17 20.95
C LEU A 56 -5.18 -10.22 22.08
N MET A 57 -6.47 -9.97 22.25
CA MET A 57 -6.96 -9.15 23.35
C MET A 57 -6.57 -9.75 24.70
N ASP A 58 -6.79 -11.06 24.88
CA ASP A 58 -6.47 -11.76 26.12
C ASP A 58 -4.95 -11.74 26.42
N SER A 59 -4.11 -11.95 25.40
CA SER A 59 -2.65 -11.86 25.52
C SER A 59 -2.17 -10.46 25.92
N ALA A 60 -2.74 -9.42 25.32
CA ALA A 60 -2.34 -8.03 25.53
C ALA A 60 -2.99 -7.38 26.77
N GLY A 61 -3.90 -8.10 27.46
CA GLY A 61 -4.68 -7.57 28.57
C GLY A 61 -5.68 -6.50 28.15
N ALA A 62 -6.17 -6.55 26.90
CA ALA A 62 -7.20 -5.66 26.39
C ALA A 62 -8.59 -6.08 26.88
N SER A 63 -9.40 -5.11 27.31
CA SER A 63 -10.71 -5.32 27.97
C SER A 63 -11.90 -4.84 27.16
N GLY A 64 -11.65 -4.39 25.93
CA GLY A 64 -12.68 -3.95 25.00
C GLY A 64 -13.65 -5.06 24.57
N ARG A 65 -14.54 -4.72 23.64
CA ARG A 65 -15.52 -5.67 23.06
C ARG A 65 -15.25 -5.90 21.58
N ILE A 66 -15.58 -7.09 21.09
CA ILE A 66 -15.55 -7.43 19.66
C ILE A 66 -16.99 -7.67 19.20
N THR A 67 -17.37 -7.15 18.03
CA THR A 67 -18.59 -7.55 17.33
C THR A 67 -18.28 -7.89 15.87
N CYS A 68 -19.04 -8.80 15.29
CA CYS A 68 -18.86 -9.28 13.92
C CYS A 68 -20.09 -8.93 13.08
N HIS A 69 -19.88 -8.50 11.84
CA HIS A 69 -20.93 -8.01 10.95
C HIS A 69 -20.69 -8.51 9.53
N THR A 70 -21.75 -8.92 8.85
CA THR A 70 -21.75 -9.17 7.39
C THR A 70 -22.29 -7.99 6.59
N HIS A 71 -22.83 -6.97 7.28
CA HIS A 71 -23.38 -5.76 6.69
C HIS A 71 -22.51 -4.54 7.05
N GLN A 72 -21.94 -3.92 6.01
CA GLN A 72 -21.00 -2.80 6.11
C GLN A 72 -21.52 -1.64 6.94
N LYS A 73 -22.70 -1.10 6.59
CA LYS A 73 -23.30 0.06 7.25
C LYS A 73 -23.54 -0.15 8.76
N VAL A 74 -23.95 -1.36 9.15
CA VAL A 74 -24.15 -1.73 10.56
C VAL A 74 -22.81 -1.76 11.31
N ALA A 75 -21.77 -2.31 10.69
CA ALA A 75 -20.42 -2.31 11.26
C ALA A 75 -19.92 -0.88 11.50
N LEU A 76 -20.16 0.04 10.56
CA LEU A 76 -19.69 1.43 10.56
C LEU A 76 -20.38 2.34 11.58
N GLN A 77 -21.58 2.00 12.06
CA GLN A 77 -22.39 2.85 12.94
C GLN A 77 -21.59 3.41 14.13
N ASP A 78 -21.48 4.73 14.28
CA ASP A 78 -20.75 5.39 15.38
C ASP A 78 -19.24 5.02 15.46
N ALA A 79 -18.61 4.61 14.37
CA ALA A 79 -17.17 4.39 14.35
C ALA A 79 -16.39 5.69 14.58
N ASP A 80 -15.26 5.61 15.28
CA ASP A 80 -14.27 6.68 15.38
C ASP A 80 -13.14 6.49 14.34
N PHE A 81 -12.81 5.23 14.08
CA PHE A 81 -11.80 4.82 13.12
C PHE A 81 -12.33 3.72 12.21
N VAL A 82 -12.00 3.79 10.92
CA VAL A 82 -12.38 2.80 9.91
C VAL A 82 -11.13 2.32 9.19
N VAL A 83 -10.72 1.08 9.42
CA VAL A 83 -9.63 0.45 8.67
C VAL A 83 -10.25 -0.31 7.51
N VAL A 84 -9.74 -0.07 6.29
CA VAL A 84 -10.17 -0.82 5.10
C VAL A 84 -8.98 -1.62 4.57
N ALA A 85 -9.13 -2.95 4.49
CA ALA A 85 -8.11 -3.86 4.00
C ALA A 85 -8.76 -5.08 3.32
N PHE A 86 -9.13 -4.92 2.05
CA PHE A 86 -9.77 -5.96 1.25
C PHE A 86 -9.18 -6.00 -0.17
N GLN A 87 -9.48 -7.07 -0.90
CA GLN A 87 -9.10 -7.21 -2.30
C GLN A 87 -10.31 -7.71 -3.10
N ILE A 88 -10.90 -6.83 -3.91
CA ILE A 88 -12.03 -7.19 -4.76
C ILE A 88 -11.58 -8.19 -5.83
N GLY A 89 -12.23 -9.35 -5.85
CA GLY A 89 -11.95 -10.44 -6.78
C GLY A 89 -10.80 -11.39 -6.38
N GLY A 90 -10.14 -11.13 -5.25
CA GLY A 90 -9.13 -12.03 -4.65
C GLY A 90 -7.93 -12.36 -5.56
N TYR A 91 -7.19 -13.40 -5.14
CA TYR A 91 -6.14 -14.02 -5.97
C TYR A 91 -6.77 -14.66 -7.21
N GLU A 92 -7.68 -15.62 -6.99
CA GLU A 92 -8.52 -16.18 -8.03
C GLU A 92 -9.95 -15.63 -7.92
N PRO A 93 -10.56 -15.19 -9.03
CA PRO A 93 -10.03 -15.24 -10.40
C PRO A 93 -9.21 -14.00 -10.80
N CYS A 94 -9.31 -12.88 -10.07
CA CYS A 94 -8.93 -11.58 -10.64
C CYS A 94 -7.43 -11.35 -10.77
N THR A 95 -6.63 -11.67 -9.75
CA THR A 95 -5.16 -11.50 -9.84
C THR A 95 -4.59 -12.41 -10.93
N VAL A 96 -5.04 -13.67 -11.00
CA VAL A 96 -4.64 -14.58 -12.08
C VAL A 96 -5.01 -14.00 -13.46
N THR A 97 -6.21 -13.42 -13.59
CA THR A 97 -6.66 -12.77 -14.83
C THR A 97 -5.77 -11.57 -15.19
N ASP A 98 -5.42 -10.73 -14.22
CA ASP A 98 -4.55 -9.55 -14.39
C ASP A 98 -3.16 -9.96 -14.94
N PHE A 99 -2.66 -11.15 -14.60
CA PHE A 99 -1.39 -11.69 -15.13
C PHE A 99 -1.55 -12.42 -16.46
N GLU A 100 -2.46 -13.39 -16.52
CA GLU A 100 -2.56 -14.30 -17.65
C GLU A 100 -3.06 -13.61 -18.93
N VAL A 101 -3.92 -12.59 -18.82
CA VAL A 101 -4.31 -11.82 -20.01
C VAL A 101 -3.13 -10.98 -20.52
N CYS A 102 -2.44 -10.25 -19.64
CA CYS A 102 -1.27 -9.46 -20.02
C CYS A 102 -0.18 -10.31 -20.69
N LYS A 103 0.09 -11.50 -20.13
CA LYS A 103 1.07 -12.44 -20.67
C LYS A 103 0.72 -12.92 -22.08
N ARG A 104 -0.57 -13.15 -22.40
CA ARG A 104 -1.00 -13.51 -23.76
C ARG A 104 -0.71 -12.42 -24.80
N HIS A 105 -0.69 -11.17 -24.36
CA HIS A 105 -0.34 -10.01 -25.19
C HIS A 105 1.17 -9.70 -25.19
N GLY A 106 2.00 -10.52 -24.53
CA GLY A 106 3.44 -10.32 -24.47
C GLY A 106 3.92 -9.33 -23.39
N LEU A 107 3.03 -8.92 -22.49
CA LEU A 107 3.36 -8.06 -21.35
C LEU A 107 3.56 -8.92 -20.08
N GLU A 108 4.83 -9.20 -19.77
CA GLU A 108 5.20 -9.87 -18.52
C GLU A 108 5.16 -8.90 -17.34
N GLN A 109 4.86 -9.38 -16.14
CA GLN A 109 4.69 -8.57 -14.93
C GLN A 109 5.37 -9.25 -13.73
N THR A 110 5.68 -8.50 -12.69
CA THR A 110 6.17 -9.00 -11.40
C THR A 110 5.06 -9.02 -10.36
N ILE A 111 4.32 -7.91 -10.20
CA ILE A 111 3.34 -7.70 -9.14
C ILE A 111 1.95 -7.36 -9.66
N ALA A 112 1.81 -6.48 -10.67
CA ALA A 112 0.53 -6.09 -11.28
C ALA A 112 -0.56 -5.57 -10.32
N ASP A 113 -0.21 -5.21 -9.08
CA ASP A 113 -1.15 -4.83 -8.03
C ASP A 113 -1.53 -3.33 -8.09
N THR A 114 -0.56 -2.48 -8.41
CA THR A 114 -0.67 -1.04 -8.09
C THR A 114 -0.60 -0.08 -9.27
N LEU A 115 -0.01 -0.52 -10.38
CA LEU A 115 0.12 0.21 -11.63
C LEU A 115 0.09 -0.80 -12.79
N GLY A 116 0.32 -0.36 -14.04
CA GLY A 116 0.15 -1.21 -15.21
C GLY A 116 -1.31 -1.60 -15.46
N PRO A 117 -1.56 -2.43 -16.49
CA PRO A 117 -2.90 -2.88 -16.83
C PRO A 117 -3.56 -3.66 -15.68
N GLY A 118 -2.80 -4.48 -14.94
CA GLY A 118 -3.32 -5.15 -13.74
C GLY A 118 -3.77 -4.17 -12.66
N GLY A 119 -2.94 -3.17 -12.33
CA GLY A 119 -3.29 -2.13 -11.35
C GLY A 119 -4.47 -1.27 -11.79
N ILE A 120 -4.58 -0.98 -13.09
CA ILE A 120 -5.74 -0.28 -13.69
C ILE A 120 -7.01 -1.09 -13.46
N MET A 121 -7.03 -2.37 -13.82
CA MET A 121 -8.20 -3.23 -13.63
C MET A 121 -8.54 -3.38 -12.15
N ARG A 122 -7.53 -3.54 -11.28
CA ARG A 122 -7.75 -3.59 -9.83
C ARG A 122 -8.41 -2.33 -9.30
N ALA A 123 -7.99 -1.14 -9.72
CA ALA A 123 -8.64 0.11 -9.32
C ALA A 123 -10.11 0.16 -9.79
N LEU A 124 -10.39 -0.21 -11.04
CA LEU A 124 -11.75 -0.21 -11.59
C LEU A 124 -12.69 -1.14 -10.82
N ARG A 125 -12.19 -2.29 -10.35
CA ARG A 125 -12.94 -3.19 -9.46
C ARG A 125 -13.12 -2.59 -8.06
N THR A 126 -12.13 -1.88 -7.56
CA THR A 126 -12.01 -1.53 -6.12
C THR A 126 -12.68 -0.21 -5.76
N ILE A 127 -12.44 0.84 -6.53
CA ILE A 127 -12.90 2.20 -6.22
C ILE A 127 -14.43 2.28 -5.98
N PRO A 128 -15.31 1.60 -6.77
CA PRO A 128 -16.75 1.64 -6.51
C PRO A 128 -17.13 1.12 -5.11
N HIS A 129 -16.39 0.15 -4.57
CA HIS A 129 -16.63 -0.38 -3.23
C HIS A 129 -16.15 0.60 -2.16
N LEU A 130 -15.00 1.23 -2.35
CA LEU A 130 -14.52 2.30 -1.47
C LEU A 130 -15.50 3.48 -1.44
N TRP A 131 -16.07 3.86 -2.57
CA TRP A 131 -17.11 4.88 -2.65
C TRP A 131 -18.37 4.54 -1.84
N ARG A 132 -18.82 3.28 -1.86
CA ARG A 132 -19.93 2.82 -1.01
C ARG A 132 -19.60 2.93 0.48
N ILE A 133 -18.35 2.65 0.87
CA ILE A 133 -17.90 2.85 2.26
C ILE A 133 -17.93 4.34 2.61
N CYS A 134 -17.45 5.21 1.73
CA CYS A 134 -17.54 6.66 1.94
C CYS A 134 -18.99 7.13 2.11
N GLU A 135 -19.92 6.63 1.28
CA GLU A 135 -21.35 6.93 1.38
C GLU A 135 -21.94 6.53 2.73
N ASP A 136 -21.70 5.29 3.17
CA ASP A 136 -22.15 4.82 4.48
C ASP A 136 -21.52 5.65 5.61
N MET A 137 -20.21 5.94 5.54
CA MET A 137 -19.51 6.74 6.55
C MET A 137 -20.11 8.13 6.70
N MET A 138 -20.47 8.80 5.61
CA MET A 138 -21.12 10.12 5.68
C MET A 138 -22.44 10.09 6.44
N GLU A 139 -23.16 8.97 6.38
CA GLU A 139 -24.46 8.82 7.05
C GLU A 139 -24.31 8.40 8.51
N VAL A 140 -23.49 7.39 8.80
CA VAL A 140 -23.50 6.71 10.11
C VAL A 140 -22.30 7.00 10.99
N CYS A 141 -21.20 7.55 10.44
CA CYS A 141 -20.01 7.92 11.21
C CYS A 141 -19.21 9.07 10.56
N PRO A 142 -19.81 10.24 10.28
CA PRO A 142 -19.21 11.30 9.47
C PRO A 142 -17.95 11.95 10.08
N LYS A 143 -17.65 11.68 11.36
CA LYS A 143 -16.47 12.20 12.05
C LYS A 143 -15.27 11.24 12.02
N ALA A 144 -15.51 9.99 11.61
CA ALA A 144 -14.51 8.93 11.64
C ALA A 144 -13.35 9.22 10.70
N THR A 145 -12.18 8.69 11.03
CA THR A 145 -11.01 8.72 10.14
C THR A 145 -10.85 7.35 9.46
N MET A 146 -10.86 7.34 8.13
CA MET A 146 -10.57 6.16 7.32
C MET A 146 -9.05 5.97 7.17
N LEU A 147 -8.57 4.78 7.49
CA LEU A 147 -7.19 4.33 7.32
C LEU A 147 -7.18 3.29 6.19
N ASN A 148 -6.77 3.72 5.00
CA ASN A 148 -6.86 2.93 3.79
C ASN A 148 -5.59 2.10 3.56
N TYR A 149 -5.73 0.77 3.55
CA TYR A 149 -4.69 -0.20 3.20
C TYR A 149 -4.95 -0.90 1.85
N VAL A 150 -5.98 -0.45 1.12
CA VAL A 150 -6.40 -1.10 -0.13
C VAL A 150 -5.61 -0.55 -1.30
N ASN A 151 -4.97 -1.46 -2.04
CA ASN A 151 -4.34 -1.17 -3.32
C ASN A 151 -5.33 -1.19 -4.49
N PRO A 152 -5.09 -0.39 -5.56
CA PRO A 152 -3.94 0.51 -5.77
C PRO A 152 -4.05 1.84 -4.99
N MET A 153 -3.12 2.06 -4.03
CA MET A 153 -3.24 3.11 -3.02
C MET A 153 -3.47 4.52 -3.59
N ALA A 154 -2.65 4.92 -4.56
CA ALA A 154 -2.69 6.28 -5.11
C ALA A 154 -4.01 6.55 -5.84
N MET A 155 -4.47 5.61 -6.68
CA MET A 155 -5.71 5.75 -7.45
C MET A 155 -6.95 5.65 -6.56
N ASN A 156 -6.93 4.74 -5.57
CA ASN A 156 -7.99 4.61 -4.58
C ASN A 156 -8.15 5.88 -3.74
N THR A 157 -7.06 6.37 -3.17
CA THR A 157 -7.05 7.57 -2.33
C THR A 157 -7.49 8.80 -3.14
N TRP A 158 -7.00 8.93 -4.38
CA TRP A 158 -7.39 10.01 -5.28
C TRP A 158 -8.88 10.00 -5.60
N ALA A 159 -9.40 8.87 -6.10
CA ALA A 159 -10.81 8.78 -6.45
C ALA A 159 -11.74 9.01 -5.25
N MET A 160 -11.32 8.63 -4.04
CA MET A 160 -12.08 8.91 -2.81
C MET A 160 -12.18 10.41 -2.52
N TYR A 161 -11.07 11.17 -2.43
CA TYR A 161 -11.18 12.62 -2.13
C TYR A 161 -11.71 13.44 -3.32
N ALA A 162 -11.60 12.94 -4.55
CA ALA A 162 -12.18 13.61 -5.71
C ALA A 162 -13.71 13.59 -5.67
N ARG A 163 -14.32 12.48 -5.19
CA ARG A 163 -15.77 12.33 -5.10
C ARG A 163 -16.34 12.71 -3.73
N TYR A 164 -15.61 12.43 -2.65
CA TYR A 164 -16.01 12.66 -1.25
C TYR A 164 -14.95 13.47 -0.49
N PRO A 165 -14.73 14.76 -0.83
CA PRO A 165 -13.66 15.58 -0.26
C PRO A 165 -13.77 15.82 1.25
N HIS A 166 -14.92 15.52 1.87
CA HIS A 166 -15.16 15.70 3.30
C HIS A 166 -14.82 14.47 4.15
N ILE A 167 -14.59 13.31 3.53
CA ILE A 167 -14.16 12.11 4.26
C ILE A 167 -12.72 12.31 4.72
N LYS A 168 -12.49 12.21 6.03
CA LYS A 168 -11.15 12.17 6.60
C LYS A 168 -10.52 10.83 6.24
N GLN A 169 -9.49 10.86 5.41
CA GLN A 169 -8.78 9.65 5.00
C GLN A 169 -7.28 9.86 4.88
N VAL A 170 -6.54 8.77 5.06
CA VAL A 170 -5.13 8.66 4.70
C VAL A 170 -4.87 7.28 4.10
N GLY A 171 -4.14 7.23 3.00
CA GLY A 171 -3.67 5.98 2.42
C GLY A 171 -2.35 5.55 3.06
N LEU A 172 -2.22 4.27 3.42
CA LEU A 172 -1.10 3.75 4.21
C LEU A 172 -0.40 2.62 3.48
N CYS A 173 0.91 2.76 3.32
CA CYS A 173 1.80 1.72 2.84
C CYS A 173 3.03 1.66 3.78
N HIS A 174 3.62 0.47 3.89
CA HIS A 174 4.78 0.24 4.77
C HIS A 174 6.14 0.52 4.11
N SER A 175 6.13 0.88 2.83
CA SER A 175 7.31 1.08 1.98
C SER A 175 8.38 1.97 2.60
N VAL A 176 7.98 3.12 3.16
CA VAL A 176 8.91 4.14 3.67
C VAL A 176 9.62 3.71 4.95
N GLN A 177 8.90 3.20 5.94
CA GLN A 177 9.52 2.74 7.18
C GLN A 177 10.23 1.40 6.99
N GLY A 178 9.65 0.49 6.21
CA GLY A 178 10.24 -0.82 5.93
C GLY A 178 11.59 -0.69 5.24
N THR A 179 11.69 0.23 4.28
CA THR A 179 12.96 0.49 3.59
C THR A 179 13.98 1.19 4.45
N ALA A 180 13.57 2.12 5.32
CA ALA A 180 14.52 2.74 6.25
C ALA A 180 15.17 1.67 7.16
N GLU A 181 14.36 0.71 7.64
CA GLU A 181 14.84 -0.44 8.42
C GLU A 181 15.75 -1.37 7.59
N GLU A 182 15.40 -1.63 6.33
CA GLU A 182 16.22 -2.40 5.40
C GLU A 182 17.60 -1.76 5.17
N LEU A 183 17.64 -0.46 4.90
CA LEU A 183 18.88 0.29 4.67
C LEU A 183 19.74 0.37 5.95
N ALA A 184 19.12 0.55 7.11
CA ALA A 184 19.81 0.46 8.39
C ALA A 184 20.43 -0.92 8.59
N ARG A 185 19.69 -1.99 8.28
CA ARG A 185 20.20 -3.36 8.35
C ARG A 185 21.37 -3.56 7.41
N ASP A 186 21.29 -3.08 6.17
CA ASP A 186 22.37 -3.24 5.19
C ASP A 186 23.67 -2.58 5.66
N LEU A 187 23.58 -1.47 6.38
CA LEU A 187 24.73 -0.82 7.02
C LEU A 187 25.09 -1.33 8.44
N ASN A 188 24.34 -2.28 9.00
CA ASN A 188 24.49 -2.74 10.39
C ASN A 188 24.33 -1.62 11.45
N ILE A 189 23.37 -0.71 11.24
CA ILE A 189 23.07 0.36 12.20
C ILE A 189 21.69 0.20 12.83
N ASP A 190 21.51 0.83 13.98
CA ASP A 190 20.21 0.86 14.68
C ASP A 190 19.21 1.72 13.89
N PRO A 191 18.06 1.17 13.44
CA PRO A 191 17.03 1.95 12.77
C PRO A 191 16.53 3.15 13.59
N ALA A 192 16.55 3.08 14.93
CA ALA A 192 16.13 4.18 15.79
C ALA A 192 17.07 5.39 15.74
N SER A 193 18.28 5.22 15.20
CA SER A 193 19.24 6.31 14.98
C SER A 193 19.01 7.07 13.67
N LEU A 194 18.10 6.59 12.82
CA LEU A 194 17.83 7.21 11.53
C LEU A 194 16.99 8.48 11.63
N ARG A 195 17.32 9.45 10.78
CA ARG A 195 16.47 10.57 10.42
C ARG A 195 16.38 10.62 8.91
N TYR A 196 15.17 10.75 8.39
CA TYR A 196 14.96 10.83 6.94
C TYR A 196 13.78 11.70 6.56
N ARG A 197 13.88 12.27 5.36
CA ARG A 197 12.80 12.96 4.66
C ARG A 197 12.54 12.24 3.35
N CYS A 198 11.35 11.66 3.21
CA CYS A 198 10.92 10.96 2.01
C CYS A 198 9.80 11.73 1.30
N ALA A 199 9.74 11.66 -0.03
CA ALA A 199 8.63 12.24 -0.78
C ALA A 199 8.46 11.60 -2.15
N GLY A 200 7.22 11.54 -2.61
CA GLY A 200 6.88 11.19 -3.97
C GLY A 200 5.43 10.74 -4.09
N ILE A 201 5.22 9.58 -4.69
CA ILE A 201 3.92 8.91 -4.76
C ILE A 201 4.03 7.52 -4.14
N ASN A 202 2.91 6.91 -3.75
CA ASN A 202 2.91 5.52 -3.29
C ASN A 202 3.70 4.62 -4.25
N HIS A 203 4.56 3.77 -3.69
CA HIS A 203 5.43 2.84 -4.41
C HIS A 203 6.50 3.49 -5.34
N MET A 204 6.59 4.82 -5.40
CA MET A 204 7.69 5.56 -6.02
C MET A 204 7.95 6.87 -5.26
N ALA A 205 8.32 6.75 -3.99
CA ALA A 205 8.85 7.84 -3.20
C ALA A 205 10.37 7.69 -3.04
N PHE A 206 11.09 8.80 -2.89
CA PHE A 206 12.54 8.79 -2.72
C PHE A 206 12.93 9.44 -1.40
N TYR A 207 13.95 8.88 -0.74
CA TYR A 207 14.57 9.53 0.41
C TYR A 207 15.34 10.76 -0.07
N LEU A 208 14.81 11.95 0.15
CA LEU A 208 15.51 13.20 -0.18
C LEU A 208 16.66 13.47 0.79
N GLU A 209 16.48 13.02 2.04
CA GLU A 209 17.48 13.01 3.11
C GLU A 209 17.43 11.64 3.78
N LEU A 210 18.60 11.03 4.02
CA LEU A 210 18.77 9.81 4.80
C LEU A 210 20.04 9.93 5.63
N GLU A 211 19.87 10.04 6.94
CA GLU A 211 20.94 10.37 7.86
C GLU A 211 20.90 9.49 9.10
N ARG A 212 22.05 9.35 9.75
CA ARG A 212 22.21 8.68 11.04
C ARG A 212 22.66 9.68 12.09
N LYS A 213 22.05 9.61 13.28
CA LYS A 213 22.49 10.34 14.46
C LYS A 213 23.79 9.74 14.98
N THR A 214 24.81 10.57 15.19
CA THR A 214 26.11 10.19 15.74
C THR A 214 26.12 10.31 17.27
N ALA A 215 27.17 9.78 17.91
CA ALA A 215 27.31 9.80 19.37
C ALA A 215 27.38 11.22 19.97
N ASP A 216 27.87 12.20 19.21
CA ASP A 216 27.90 13.62 19.60
C ASP A 216 26.57 14.36 19.34
N GLY A 217 25.56 13.65 18.84
CA GLY A 217 24.22 14.18 18.57
C GLY A 217 24.05 14.88 17.22
N THR A 218 25.09 14.92 16.38
CA THR A 218 25.01 15.42 15.01
C THR A 218 24.41 14.38 14.06
N TYR A 219 24.18 14.74 12.80
CA TYR A 219 23.63 13.86 11.77
C TYR A 219 24.57 13.79 10.58
N VAL A 220 24.76 12.59 10.05
CA VAL A 220 25.61 12.33 8.88
C VAL A 220 24.81 11.66 7.78
N ASN A 221 25.00 12.11 6.53
CA ASN A 221 24.38 11.53 5.34
C ASN A 221 24.90 10.10 5.09
N LEU A 222 23.98 9.15 4.91
CA LEU A 222 24.29 7.73 4.72
C LEU A 222 24.54 7.34 3.26
N TYR A 223 24.25 8.20 2.29
CA TYR A 223 24.39 7.85 0.87
C TYR A 223 25.80 7.44 0.44
N PRO A 224 26.89 8.12 0.85
CA PRO A 224 28.24 7.66 0.53
C PRO A 224 28.55 6.26 1.09
N GLU A 225 28.08 5.97 2.30
CA GLU A 225 28.27 4.67 2.97
C GLU A 225 27.47 3.56 2.27
N LEU A 226 26.21 3.83 1.90
CA LEU A 226 25.37 2.91 1.13
C LEU A 226 25.96 2.59 -0.24
N LEU A 227 26.46 3.59 -0.97
CA LEU A 227 27.12 3.37 -2.27
C LEU A 227 28.37 2.52 -2.12
N ALA A 228 29.20 2.81 -1.11
CA ALA A 228 30.41 2.02 -0.84
C ALA A 228 30.08 0.56 -0.48
N ALA A 229 29.05 0.33 0.34
CA ALA A 229 28.58 -1.01 0.69
C ALA A 229 28.06 -1.76 -0.54
N TYR A 230 27.32 -1.09 -1.43
CA TYR A 230 26.84 -1.67 -2.68
C TYR A 230 27.99 -2.03 -3.63
N ASP A 231 28.92 -1.11 -3.85
CA ASP A 231 30.09 -1.32 -4.73
C ASP A 231 31.02 -2.42 -4.20
N ALA A 232 31.08 -2.62 -2.88
CA ALA A 232 31.83 -3.71 -2.24
C ALA A 232 31.07 -5.04 -2.20
N GLY A 233 29.82 -5.11 -2.67
CA GLY A 233 28.97 -6.31 -2.62
C GLY A 233 28.52 -6.70 -1.20
N GLN A 234 28.49 -5.75 -0.27
CA GLN A 234 28.07 -5.93 1.12
C GLN A 234 26.57 -5.64 1.33
N ALA A 235 25.99 -4.86 0.42
CA ALA A 235 24.57 -4.56 0.33
C ALA A 235 24.08 -4.82 -1.10
N PRO A 236 22.79 -5.13 -1.30
CA PRO A 236 21.79 -5.46 -0.27
C PRO A 236 22.10 -6.79 0.44
N LYS A 237 21.74 -6.91 1.71
CA LYS A 237 21.80 -8.20 2.42
C LYS A 237 20.60 -9.08 2.06
N PRO A 238 20.67 -10.41 2.23
CA PRO A 238 19.56 -11.32 1.92
C PRO A 238 18.24 -10.89 2.56
N ASN A 239 17.11 -11.07 1.88
CA ASN A 239 15.80 -10.61 2.37
C ASN A 239 15.47 -11.18 3.77
N ILE A 240 15.01 -10.34 4.71
CA ILE A 240 14.72 -10.74 6.10
C ILE A 240 13.51 -11.68 6.23
N HIS A 241 12.62 -11.69 5.24
CA HIS A 241 11.43 -12.53 5.17
C HIS A 241 11.68 -13.83 4.39
N GLY A 242 12.94 -14.11 4.01
CA GLY A 242 13.31 -15.34 3.30
C GLY A 242 12.86 -15.40 1.85
N ASN A 243 12.40 -14.29 1.26
CA ASN A 243 12.08 -14.24 -0.17
C ASN A 243 13.38 -14.15 -0.99
N GLU A 244 13.89 -15.30 -1.43
CA GLU A 244 15.11 -15.38 -2.24
C GLU A 244 14.92 -14.92 -3.70
N ARG A 245 13.66 -14.71 -4.15
CA ARG A 245 13.36 -14.32 -5.53
C ARG A 245 13.70 -12.87 -5.82
N CYS A 246 13.65 -12.00 -4.81
CA CYS A 246 14.04 -10.59 -4.95
C CYS A 246 15.27 -10.29 -4.10
N GLN A 247 16.39 -10.02 -4.78
CA GLN A 247 17.65 -9.63 -4.13
C GLN A 247 17.83 -8.13 -4.03
N ASN A 248 16.78 -7.35 -4.30
CA ASN A 248 16.77 -5.89 -4.18
C ASN A 248 17.78 -5.12 -5.06
N ILE A 249 18.29 -5.74 -6.13
CA ILE A 249 19.36 -5.18 -6.97
C ILE A 249 18.88 -3.96 -7.77
N VAL A 250 17.65 -3.98 -8.28
CA VAL A 250 17.10 -2.90 -9.12
C VAL A 250 17.18 -1.55 -8.38
N ARG A 251 16.75 -1.49 -7.13
CA ARG A 251 16.74 -0.21 -6.38
C ARG A 251 18.13 0.31 -6.10
N TYR A 252 19.08 -0.57 -5.79
CA TYR A 252 20.48 -0.17 -5.56
C TYR A 252 21.15 0.33 -6.84
N GLU A 253 20.90 -0.32 -7.97
CA GLU A 253 21.34 0.16 -9.28
C GLU A 253 20.74 1.52 -9.59
N MET A 254 19.46 1.70 -9.31
CA MET A 254 18.77 2.96 -9.56
C MET A 254 19.22 4.05 -8.60
N PHE A 255 19.48 3.74 -7.33
CA PHE A 255 20.12 4.65 -6.38
C PHE A 255 21.46 5.14 -6.91
N LYS A 256 22.32 4.24 -7.40
CA LYS A 256 23.61 4.60 -8.00
C LYS A 256 23.48 5.51 -9.23
N LYS A 257 22.40 5.39 -10.01
CA LYS A 257 22.17 6.21 -11.22
C LYS A 257 21.45 7.52 -10.96
N LEU A 258 20.52 7.54 -10.01
CA LEU A 258 19.64 8.68 -9.74
C LEU A 258 20.16 9.56 -8.60
N GLY A 259 21.04 9.03 -7.74
CA GLY A 259 21.56 9.69 -6.55
C GLY A 259 20.61 9.67 -5.34
N TYR A 260 19.46 9.01 -5.45
CA TYR A 260 18.44 8.93 -4.40
C TYR A 260 17.87 7.51 -4.33
N PHE A 261 17.69 6.99 -3.12
CA PHE A 261 17.13 5.65 -2.92
C PHE A 261 15.59 5.71 -2.97
N VAL A 262 14.97 4.76 -3.66
CA VAL A 262 13.50 4.67 -3.79
C VAL A 262 12.92 3.74 -2.72
N THR A 263 11.70 3.99 -2.25
CA THR A 263 11.07 3.29 -1.11
C THR A 263 10.55 1.90 -1.39
N GLU A 264 10.10 1.58 -2.61
CA GLU A 264 9.44 0.28 -2.85
C GLU A 264 10.36 -0.76 -3.44
N SER A 265 10.08 -2.03 -3.14
CA SER A 265 10.90 -3.19 -3.49
C SER A 265 11.24 -3.28 -4.98
N SER A 266 12.34 -3.99 -5.28
CA SER A 266 12.88 -4.05 -6.64
C SER A 266 11.93 -4.68 -7.65
N GLU A 267 11.09 -5.62 -7.23
CA GLU A 267 10.08 -6.21 -8.09
C GLU A 267 8.98 -5.22 -8.47
N HIS A 268 8.52 -4.39 -7.53
CA HIS A 268 7.59 -3.30 -7.83
C HIS A 268 8.25 -2.22 -8.70
N PHE A 269 9.44 -1.74 -8.32
CA PHE A 269 10.08 -0.64 -9.05
C PHE A 269 10.42 -1.01 -10.51
N ALA A 270 10.68 -2.30 -10.78
CA ALA A 270 10.90 -2.79 -12.13
C ALA A 270 9.67 -2.61 -13.05
N GLU A 271 8.45 -2.69 -12.51
CA GLU A 271 7.20 -2.46 -13.26
C GLU A 271 6.88 -0.96 -13.43
N TYR A 272 7.33 -0.13 -12.50
CA TYR A 272 7.07 1.31 -12.52
C TYR A 272 7.97 2.07 -13.54
N THR A 273 8.86 1.35 -14.23
CA THR A 273 9.85 1.94 -15.13
C THR A 273 10.02 1.13 -16.43
N PRO A 274 10.41 1.76 -17.56
CA PRO A 274 10.47 1.10 -18.87
C PRO A 274 11.80 0.36 -19.15
N TRP A 275 12.58 0.08 -18.10
CA TRP A 275 14.01 -0.22 -18.24
C TRP A 275 14.38 -1.69 -18.03
N PHE A 276 13.57 -2.46 -17.31
CA PHE A 276 13.99 -3.78 -16.80
C PHE A 276 13.30 -4.95 -17.48
N ILE A 277 11.99 -4.84 -17.71
CA ILE A 277 11.17 -5.90 -18.28
C ILE A 277 10.89 -5.53 -19.74
N LYS A 278 11.53 -6.22 -20.69
CA LYS A 278 11.44 -5.90 -22.12
C LYS A 278 11.52 -7.18 -22.98
N PRO A 279 10.75 -7.26 -24.08
CA PRO A 279 10.87 -8.35 -25.05
C PRO A 279 12.30 -8.49 -25.60
N GLY A 280 12.81 -9.72 -25.64
CA GLY A 280 14.14 -10.05 -26.17
C GLY A 280 15.30 -9.49 -25.36
N ARG A 281 15.07 -9.12 -24.09
CA ARG A 281 16.08 -8.62 -23.14
C ARG A 281 16.08 -9.42 -21.84
N GLU A 282 16.03 -10.74 -21.98
CA GLU A 282 16.11 -11.70 -20.87
C GLU A 282 17.44 -11.52 -20.08
N ASP A 283 18.47 -10.94 -20.72
CA ASP A 283 19.71 -10.54 -20.07
C ASP A 283 19.49 -9.51 -18.94
N LEU A 284 18.53 -8.59 -19.08
CA LEU A 284 18.20 -7.61 -18.05
C LEU A 284 17.54 -8.28 -16.86
N ILE A 285 16.58 -9.17 -17.10
CA ILE A 285 15.91 -9.96 -16.05
C ILE A 285 16.96 -10.78 -15.28
N ALA A 286 17.84 -11.48 -15.98
CA ALA A 286 18.88 -12.31 -15.38
C ALA A 286 19.94 -11.50 -14.61
N ARG A 287 20.33 -10.32 -15.13
CA ARG A 287 21.31 -9.42 -14.52
C ARG A 287 20.78 -8.78 -13.24
N TYR A 288 19.56 -8.23 -13.29
CA TYR A 288 18.97 -7.48 -12.19
C TYR A 288 18.10 -8.32 -11.26
N LYS A 289 17.99 -9.64 -11.54
CA LYS A 289 17.21 -10.61 -10.75
C LYS A 289 15.76 -10.16 -10.56
N VAL A 290 15.14 -9.70 -11.65
CA VAL A 290 13.75 -9.25 -11.65
C VAL A 290 12.84 -10.48 -11.54
N PRO A 291 12.02 -10.62 -10.49
CA PRO A 291 11.20 -11.82 -10.31
C PRO A 291 9.87 -11.67 -11.05
N LEU A 292 9.79 -12.21 -12.25
CA LEU A 292 8.52 -12.30 -12.98
C LEU A 292 7.54 -13.23 -12.27
N ASP A 293 6.24 -12.93 -12.38
CA ASP A 293 5.14 -13.63 -11.69
C ASP A 293 5.34 -13.74 -10.17
N GLU A 294 5.97 -12.75 -9.53
CA GLU A 294 6.26 -12.79 -8.10
C GLU A 294 4.96 -12.83 -7.28
N TYR A 295 4.01 -11.94 -7.57
CA TYR A 295 2.81 -11.82 -6.74
C TYR A 295 1.91 -13.06 -6.79
N PRO A 296 1.64 -13.70 -7.94
CA PRO A 296 0.94 -14.98 -7.97
C PRO A 296 1.63 -16.08 -7.16
N LYS A 297 2.96 -16.20 -7.27
CA LYS A 297 3.74 -17.18 -6.48
C LYS A 297 3.62 -16.88 -4.98
N ARG A 298 3.72 -15.61 -4.61
CA ARG A 298 3.55 -15.14 -3.23
C ARG A 298 2.16 -15.45 -2.69
N CYS A 299 1.09 -15.26 -3.48
CA CYS A 299 -0.27 -15.59 -3.08
C CYS A 299 -0.44 -17.09 -2.76
N VAL A 300 0.10 -17.98 -3.61
CA VAL A 300 0.04 -19.43 -3.38
C VAL A 300 0.77 -19.82 -2.10
N GLU A 301 1.98 -19.29 -1.88
CA GLU A 301 2.76 -19.53 -0.67
C GLU A 301 2.08 -19.00 0.59
N GLN A 302 1.51 -17.79 0.53
CA GLN A 302 0.79 -17.19 1.65
C GLN A 302 -0.47 -17.96 2.02
N LEU A 303 -1.24 -18.45 1.05
CA LEU A 303 -2.41 -19.30 1.30
C LEU A 303 -2.02 -20.60 2.00
N ALA A 304 -0.95 -21.25 1.56
CA ALA A 304 -0.45 -22.48 2.17
C ALA A 304 0.03 -22.26 3.62
N ASN A 305 0.80 -21.20 3.84
CA ASN A 305 1.30 -20.84 5.17
C ASN A 305 0.17 -20.42 6.12
N TRP A 306 -0.83 -19.70 5.61
CA TRP A 306 -1.96 -19.22 6.41
C TRP A 306 -2.77 -20.36 7.02
N HIS A 307 -3.11 -21.40 6.25
CA HIS A 307 -3.84 -22.55 6.80
C HIS A 307 -3.11 -23.19 7.98
N LYS A 308 -1.77 -23.25 7.91
CA LYS A 308 -0.96 -23.77 9.00
C LYS A 308 -0.98 -22.83 10.22
N GLU A 309 -0.71 -21.53 10.02
CA GLU A 309 -0.70 -20.54 11.10
C GLU A 309 -2.05 -20.44 11.80
N LEU A 310 -3.16 -20.51 11.06
CA LEU A 310 -4.50 -20.42 11.61
C LEU A 310 -4.80 -21.58 12.55
N GLU A 311 -4.43 -22.81 12.20
CA GLU A 311 -4.62 -23.97 13.07
C GLU A 311 -3.76 -23.89 14.33
N GLU A 312 -2.52 -23.37 14.20
CA GLU A 312 -1.68 -23.05 15.36
C GLU A 312 -2.35 -21.99 16.25
N TYR A 313 -2.93 -20.94 15.68
CA TYR A 313 -3.63 -19.89 16.44
C TYR A 313 -4.93 -20.37 17.07
N LYS A 314 -5.70 -21.24 16.40
CA LYS A 314 -6.93 -21.83 16.96
C LYS A 314 -6.63 -22.71 18.17
N THR A 315 -5.48 -23.39 18.17
CA THR A 315 -5.09 -24.32 19.25
C THR A 315 -4.26 -23.66 20.36
N ALA A 316 -3.56 -22.57 20.08
CA ALA A 316 -2.75 -21.85 21.07
C ALA A 316 -3.60 -21.24 22.21
N GLU A 317 -3.15 -21.35 23.46
CA GLU A 317 -3.81 -20.68 24.59
C GLU A 317 -3.66 -19.15 24.52
N ARG A 318 -2.51 -18.68 24.01
CA ARG A 318 -2.18 -17.27 23.83
C ARG A 318 -1.48 -17.05 22.50
N ILE A 319 -1.73 -15.89 21.90
CA ILE A 319 -1.01 -15.41 20.71
C ILE A 319 -0.22 -14.19 21.13
N ASP A 320 1.11 -14.29 21.15
CA ASP A 320 2.00 -13.15 21.39
C ASP A 320 2.37 -12.52 20.05
N ILE A 321 2.23 -11.20 19.95
CA ILE A 321 2.54 -10.44 18.75
C ILE A 321 3.54 -9.35 19.12
N LYS A 322 4.69 -9.38 18.47
CA LYS A 322 5.61 -8.25 18.50
C LYS A 322 4.97 -7.08 17.78
N PRO A 323 5.12 -5.84 18.29
CA PRO A 323 4.66 -4.65 17.59
C PRO A 323 5.09 -4.69 16.13
N SER A 324 4.12 -4.59 15.24
CA SER A 324 4.31 -4.44 13.82
C SER A 324 4.81 -3.02 13.52
N ARG A 325 5.08 -2.75 12.24
CA ARG A 325 5.52 -1.43 11.74
C ARG A 325 4.39 -0.67 11.05
N GLU A 326 3.15 -1.09 11.27
CA GLU A 326 1.98 -0.47 10.66
C GLU A 326 1.59 0.84 11.35
N TYR A 327 1.24 1.84 10.56
CA TYR A 327 0.92 3.18 11.07
C TYR A 327 -0.46 3.29 11.72
N ALA A 328 -1.38 2.36 11.47
CA ALA A 328 -2.77 2.45 11.93
C ALA A 328 -2.90 2.72 13.44
N SER A 329 -2.26 1.90 14.27
CA SER A 329 -2.31 2.05 15.73
C SER A 329 -1.71 3.38 16.21
N THR A 330 -0.65 3.84 15.53
CA THR A 330 0.04 5.10 15.81
C THR A 330 -0.87 6.28 15.50
N ILE A 331 -1.53 6.27 14.35
CA ILE A 331 -2.49 7.30 13.94
C ILE A 331 -3.68 7.32 14.90
N MET A 332 -4.29 6.18 15.19
CA MET A 332 -5.41 6.09 16.13
C MET A 332 -5.03 6.61 17.52
N ASN A 333 -3.87 6.21 18.06
CA ASN A 333 -3.39 6.70 19.35
C ASN A 333 -3.21 8.21 19.34
N ALA A 334 -2.52 8.76 18.33
CA ALA A 334 -2.25 10.19 18.25
C ALA A 334 -3.53 11.04 18.13
N LEU A 335 -4.48 10.60 17.31
CA LEU A 335 -5.79 11.25 17.17
C LEU A 335 -6.61 11.16 18.45
N TRP A 336 -6.50 10.05 19.20
CA TRP A 336 -7.30 9.80 20.41
C TRP A 336 -6.75 10.48 21.66
N THR A 337 -5.42 10.48 21.83
CA THR A 337 -4.74 11.00 23.04
C THR A 337 -4.20 12.41 22.87
N GLY A 338 -3.97 12.84 21.62
CA GLY A 338 -3.23 14.05 21.31
C GLY A 338 -1.70 13.92 21.41
N GLU A 339 -1.19 12.71 21.70
CA GLU A 339 0.25 12.44 21.67
C GLU A 339 0.76 12.50 20.22
N PRO A 340 1.63 13.46 19.86
CA PRO A 340 1.98 13.68 18.47
C PRO A 340 2.84 12.53 17.92
N SER A 341 2.63 12.19 16.66
CA SER A 341 3.45 11.23 15.92
C SER A 341 3.68 11.70 14.47
N VAL A 342 4.73 11.16 13.83
CA VAL A 342 4.99 11.38 12.41
C VAL A 342 4.81 10.07 11.68
N ILE A 343 4.02 10.11 10.61
CA ILE A 343 3.80 8.98 9.69
C ILE A 343 4.07 9.43 8.26
N TYR A 344 4.31 8.50 7.35
CA TYR A 344 4.26 8.79 5.91
C TYR A 344 2.92 8.33 5.36
N GLY A 345 2.19 9.25 4.75
CA GLY A 345 0.81 9.04 4.34
C GLY A 345 0.56 9.50 2.91
N ASN A 346 -0.35 8.79 2.25
CA ASN A 346 -0.84 9.13 0.93
C ASN A 346 -2.02 10.09 1.04
N VAL A 347 -1.85 11.29 0.50
CA VAL A 347 -2.74 12.43 0.67
C VAL A 347 -2.82 13.25 -0.62
N ARG A 348 -3.79 14.17 -0.67
CA ARG A 348 -3.96 15.07 -1.81
C ARG A 348 -2.83 16.09 -1.86
N ASN A 349 -2.22 16.27 -3.03
CA ASN A 349 -1.20 17.29 -3.26
C ASN A 349 -1.84 18.68 -3.35
N GLU A 350 -1.85 19.42 -2.25
CA GLU A 350 -2.29 20.81 -2.18
C GLU A 350 -1.11 21.71 -1.80
N GLY A 351 -0.15 21.84 -2.71
CA GLY A 351 1.08 22.60 -2.51
C GLY A 351 2.14 21.88 -1.67
N LEU A 352 2.03 20.55 -1.53
CA LEU A 352 2.97 19.72 -0.76
C LEU A 352 4.26 19.48 -1.54
N ILE A 353 4.15 19.03 -2.79
CA ILE A 353 5.27 18.87 -3.73
C ILE A 353 5.02 19.80 -4.92
N ASP A 354 5.87 20.82 -5.07
CA ASP A 354 5.61 21.96 -5.95
C ASP A 354 5.61 21.59 -7.44
N ASN A 355 6.51 20.68 -7.83
CA ASN A 355 6.72 20.25 -9.22
C ASN A 355 6.07 18.90 -9.56
N LEU A 356 5.03 18.51 -8.81
CA LEU A 356 4.09 17.47 -9.20
C LEU A 356 2.69 18.07 -9.41
N PRO A 357 1.81 17.43 -10.20
CA PRO A 357 0.46 17.94 -10.46
C PRO A 357 -0.32 18.20 -9.17
N GLN A 358 -1.00 19.35 -9.11
CA GLN A 358 -1.85 19.67 -7.97
C GLN A 358 -3.11 18.82 -8.01
N GLY A 359 -3.56 18.39 -6.83
CA GLY A 359 -4.69 17.49 -6.67
C GLY A 359 -4.39 16.01 -6.91
N SER A 360 -3.18 15.61 -7.31
CA SER A 360 -2.77 14.20 -7.38
C SER A 360 -2.53 13.61 -6.00
N CYS A 361 -2.47 12.28 -5.90
CA CYS A 361 -2.10 11.62 -4.65
C CYS A 361 -0.58 11.60 -4.49
N VAL A 362 -0.05 12.11 -3.38
CA VAL A 362 1.37 12.11 -3.04
C VAL A 362 1.61 11.46 -1.68
N GLU A 363 2.79 10.88 -1.49
CA GLU A 363 3.24 10.27 -0.25
C GLU A 363 4.26 11.20 0.42
N VAL A 364 3.89 11.76 1.58
CA VAL A 364 4.70 12.72 2.34
C VAL A 364 4.60 12.48 3.84
N ALA A 365 5.52 13.06 4.60
CA ALA A 365 5.43 13.06 6.06
C ALA A 365 4.19 13.85 6.53
N CYS A 366 3.45 13.28 7.47
CA CYS A 366 2.29 13.87 8.12
C CYS A 366 2.50 13.90 9.62
N LEU A 367 2.31 15.07 10.24
CA LEU A 367 2.17 15.19 11.69
C LEU A 367 0.76 14.76 12.06
N VAL A 368 0.62 13.88 13.04
CA VAL A 368 -0.67 13.42 13.55
C VAL A 368 -0.75 13.75 15.02
N ASP A 369 -1.79 14.47 15.42
CA ASP A 369 -2.10 14.83 16.81
C ASP A 369 -3.62 15.03 16.97
N ALA A 370 -4.07 15.63 18.08
CA ALA A 370 -5.49 15.88 18.34
C ALA A 370 -6.19 16.78 17.29
N ASN A 371 -5.45 17.53 16.47
CA ASN A 371 -5.99 18.37 15.40
C ASN A 371 -6.23 17.60 14.09
N GLY A 372 -5.75 16.36 14.01
CA GLY A 372 -5.90 15.52 12.82
C GLY A 372 -4.57 15.16 12.16
N ILE A 373 -4.67 14.68 10.93
CA ILE A 373 -3.54 14.35 10.07
C ILE A 373 -3.17 15.62 9.29
N GLN A 374 -1.93 16.07 9.43
CA GLN A 374 -1.42 17.33 8.90
C GLN A 374 -0.21 17.06 7.99
N PRO A 375 -0.42 16.93 6.68
CA PRO A 375 0.66 16.73 5.72
C PRO A 375 1.65 17.90 5.74
N THR A 376 2.94 17.58 5.61
CA THR A 376 4.02 18.57 5.67
C THR A 376 4.52 18.91 4.26
N LYS A 377 4.78 20.19 4.02
CA LYS A 377 5.28 20.66 2.72
C LYS A 377 6.71 20.16 2.49
N VAL A 378 6.94 19.58 1.33
CA VAL A 378 8.26 19.10 0.86
C VAL A 378 8.96 20.15 0.01
N GLY A 379 8.20 20.88 -0.82
CA GLY A 379 8.71 21.83 -1.79
C GLY A 379 9.04 21.19 -3.14
N THR A 380 10.00 21.76 -3.87
CA THR A 380 10.46 21.22 -5.15
C THR A 380 11.40 20.04 -4.92
N ILE A 381 11.13 18.91 -5.57
CA ILE A 381 12.02 17.74 -5.59
C ILE A 381 12.89 17.72 -6.86
N PRO A 382 14.00 16.97 -6.92
CA PRO A 382 14.83 16.88 -8.12
C PRO A 382 14.01 16.52 -9.37
N SER A 383 14.27 17.24 -10.47
CA SER A 383 13.43 17.22 -11.67
C SER A 383 13.36 15.85 -12.36
N HIS A 384 14.44 15.07 -12.33
CA HIS A 384 14.44 13.71 -12.89
C HIS A 384 13.58 12.75 -12.06
N LEU A 385 13.52 12.89 -10.74
CA LEU A 385 12.62 12.12 -9.89
C LEU A 385 11.16 12.51 -10.11
N ALA A 386 10.89 13.82 -10.19
CA ALA A 386 9.55 14.33 -10.52
C ALA A 386 9.08 13.83 -11.89
N ALA A 387 9.96 13.79 -12.90
CA ALA A 387 9.64 13.27 -14.23
C ALA A 387 9.26 11.79 -14.20
N MET A 388 9.95 10.97 -13.39
CA MET A 388 9.58 9.57 -13.19
C MET A 388 8.23 9.43 -12.50
N MET A 389 7.98 10.21 -11.44
CA MET A 389 6.67 10.19 -10.78
C MET A 389 5.57 10.65 -11.74
N GLN A 390 5.83 11.65 -12.59
CA GLN A 390 4.87 12.18 -13.56
C GLN A 390 4.38 11.10 -14.53
N THR A 391 5.25 10.21 -15.03
CA THR A 391 4.81 9.14 -15.94
C THR A 391 3.79 8.20 -15.28
N ASN A 392 3.93 7.98 -13.97
CA ASN A 392 3.03 7.13 -13.19
C ASN A 392 1.75 7.90 -12.78
N ILE A 393 1.88 9.19 -12.43
CA ILE A 393 0.73 10.07 -12.14
C ILE A 393 -0.18 10.23 -13.36
N ASN A 394 0.36 10.19 -14.59
CA ASN A 394 -0.45 10.25 -15.81
C ASN A 394 -1.47 9.10 -15.86
N VAL A 395 -1.05 7.87 -15.55
CA VAL A 395 -1.92 6.69 -15.47
C VAL A 395 -2.99 6.89 -14.40
N GLN A 396 -2.58 7.33 -13.22
CA GLN A 396 -3.47 7.56 -12.07
C GLN A 396 -4.51 8.65 -12.36
N THR A 397 -4.10 9.71 -13.06
CA THR A 397 -4.97 10.82 -13.50
C THR A 397 -6.03 10.30 -14.45
N LEU A 398 -5.61 9.62 -15.52
CA LEU A 398 -6.52 9.12 -16.56
C LEU A 398 -7.49 8.09 -16.02
N LEU A 399 -7.06 7.23 -15.10
CA LEU A 399 -7.96 6.27 -14.47
C LEU A 399 -8.97 6.94 -13.53
N THR A 400 -8.53 7.94 -12.78
CA THR A 400 -9.43 8.74 -11.93
C THR A 400 -10.46 9.49 -12.77
N GLU A 401 -10.05 10.07 -13.91
CA GLU A 401 -10.97 10.66 -14.88
C GLU A 401 -11.94 9.62 -15.45
N ALA A 402 -11.45 8.44 -15.85
CA ALA A 402 -12.25 7.36 -16.40
C ALA A 402 -13.41 6.99 -15.48
N ILE A 403 -13.12 6.78 -14.19
CA ILE A 403 -14.13 6.33 -13.24
C ILE A 403 -15.08 7.42 -12.77
N LEU A 404 -14.63 8.68 -12.71
CA LEU A 404 -15.50 9.82 -12.36
C LEU A 404 -16.44 10.20 -13.49
N THR A 405 -16.01 10.01 -14.74
CA THR A 405 -16.77 10.41 -15.93
C THR A 405 -17.43 9.24 -16.66
N GLU A 406 -17.23 8.01 -16.17
CA GLU A 406 -17.65 6.75 -16.80
C GLU A 406 -17.19 6.66 -18.27
N ASN A 407 -15.95 7.11 -18.53
CA ASN A 407 -15.38 7.20 -19.87
C ASN A 407 -14.37 6.07 -20.11
N ARG A 408 -14.75 5.13 -20.98
CA ARG A 408 -13.92 3.96 -21.34
C ARG A 408 -12.64 4.34 -22.08
N ASP A 409 -12.66 5.37 -22.93
CA ASP A 409 -11.48 5.84 -23.69
C ASP A 409 -10.32 6.17 -22.75
N ARG A 410 -10.63 6.74 -21.58
CA ARG A 410 -9.64 7.09 -20.56
C ARG A 410 -8.92 5.88 -19.95
N VAL A 411 -9.52 4.69 -19.98
CA VAL A 411 -8.85 3.44 -19.55
C VAL A 411 -7.78 3.04 -20.56
N TYR A 412 -8.07 3.12 -21.86
CA TYR A 412 -7.05 2.88 -22.89
C TYR A 412 -5.93 3.92 -22.79
N HIS A 413 -6.28 5.20 -22.64
CA HIS A 413 -5.27 6.24 -22.45
C HIS A 413 -4.39 5.98 -21.23
N ALA A 414 -4.96 5.51 -20.12
CA ALA A 414 -4.19 5.16 -18.92
C ALA A 414 -3.18 4.05 -19.22
N ALA A 415 -3.60 2.97 -19.91
CA ALA A 415 -2.70 1.89 -20.31
C ALA A 415 -1.64 2.33 -21.33
N MET A 416 -1.98 3.23 -22.26
CA MET A 416 -1.03 3.82 -23.21
C MET A 416 0.04 4.70 -22.55
N MET A 417 -0.28 5.32 -21.40
CA MET A 417 0.63 6.19 -20.67
C MET A 417 1.43 5.45 -19.60
N ASP A 418 1.10 4.18 -19.35
CA ASP A 418 1.88 3.35 -18.44
C ASP A 418 3.28 3.10 -19.02
N PRO A 419 4.35 3.45 -18.28
CA PRO A 419 5.70 3.48 -18.84
C PRO A 419 6.17 2.09 -19.30
N HIS A 420 5.86 1.04 -18.56
CA HIS A 420 6.25 -0.31 -18.90
C HIS A 420 5.44 -0.82 -20.10
N THR A 421 4.12 -0.69 -20.05
CA THR A 421 3.21 -1.10 -21.13
C THR A 421 3.59 -0.44 -22.45
N ALA A 422 3.78 0.87 -22.46
CA ALA A 422 4.15 1.63 -23.67
C ALA A 422 5.56 1.31 -24.19
N ALA A 423 6.44 0.76 -23.34
CA ALA A 423 7.77 0.32 -23.75
C ALA A 423 7.77 -1.08 -24.38
N VAL A 424 6.70 -1.85 -24.19
CA VAL A 424 6.58 -3.26 -24.60
C VAL A 424 5.63 -3.43 -25.78
N LEU A 425 4.49 -2.74 -25.76
CA LEU A 425 3.38 -2.93 -26.71
C LEU A 425 3.15 -1.70 -27.60
N GLY A 426 2.71 -1.96 -28.83
CA GLY A 426 2.18 -0.95 -29.75
C GLY A 426 0.73 -0.56 -29.42
N ILE A 427 0.25 0.53 -30.03
CA ILE A 427 -1.08 1.09 -29.71
C ILE A 427 -2.21 0.08 -29.90
N GLU A 428 -2.28 -0.61 -31.04
CA GLU A 428 -3.34 -1.60 -31.32
C GLU A 428 -3.28 -2.80 -30.35
N GLU A 429 -2.08 -3.20 -29.94
CA GLU A 429 -1.88 -4.28 -28.97
C GLU A 429 -2.35 -3.85 -27.57
N ILE A 430 -2.11 -2.60 -27.18
CA ILE A 430 -2.61 -2.04 -25.92
C ILE A 430 -4.14 -2.00 -25.92
N TYR A 431 -4.77 -1.59 -27.02
CA TYR A 431 -6.23 -1.60 -27.13
C TYR A 431 -6.78 -3.02 -27.01
N ALA A 432 -6.21 -3.97 -27.75
CA ALA A 432 -6.61 -5.37 -27.67
C ALA A 432 -6.42 -5.96 -26.26
N LEU A 433 -5.32 -5.62 -25.57
CA LEU A 433 -5.08 -6.03 -24.20
C LEU A 433 -6.16 -5.50 -23.25
N VAL A 434 -6.48 -4.21 -23.33
CA VAL A 434 -7.51 -3.60 -22.48
C VAL A 434 -8.89 -4.20 -22.77
N ASP A 435 -9.22 -4.46 -24.02
CA ASP A 435 -10.48 -5.13 -24.40
C ASP A 435 -10.59 -6.54 -23.82
N ASP A 436 -9.53 -7.33 -23.95
CA ASP A 436 -9.48 -8.69 -23.41
C ASP A 436 -9.53 -8.70 -21.87
N LEU A 437 -8.89 -7.74 -21.21
CA LEU A 437 -8.97 -7.58 -19.76
C LEU A 437 -10.39 -7.22 -19.32
N ILE A 438 -11.05 -6.28 -20.02
CA ILE A 438 -12.44 -5.91 -19.73
C ILE A 438 -13.37 -7.11 -19.90
N ALA A 439 -13.20 -7.86 -21.00
CA ALA A 439 -13.99 -9.04 -21.28
C ALA A 439 -13.76 -10.16 -20.24
N ALA A 440 -12.51 -10.43 -19.88
CA ALA A 440 -12.14 -11.50 -18.95
C ALA A 440 -12.59 -11.23 -17.51
N HIS A 441 -12.53 -9.97 -17.07
CA HIS A 441 -13.03 -9.59 -15.74
C HIS A 441 -14.57 -9.51 -15.68
N GLY A 442 -15.25 -9.20 -16.79
CA GLY A 442 -16.71 -9.28 -16.88
C GLY A 442 -17.44 -8.48 -15.80
N ASP A 443 -18.28 -9.14 -15.01
CA ASP A 443 -19.08 -8.52 -13.94
C ASP A 443 -18.28 -8.04 -12.73
N TRP A 444 -16.99 -8.37 -12.63
CA TRP A 444 -16.11 -7.76 -11.62
C TRP A 444 -15.87 -6.28 -11.88
N LEU A 445 -16.01 -5.83 -13.13
CA LEU A 445 -15.83 -4.44 -13.53
C LEU A 445 -17.16 -3.67 -13.57
N PRO A 446 -17.14 -2.34 -13.36
CA PRO A 446 -18.30 -1.49 -13.54
C PRO A 446 -19.01 -1.70 -14.88
N ALA A 447 -20.35 -1.72 -14.85
CA ALA A 447 -21.16 -2.00 -16.03
C ALA A 447 -20.92 -1.01 -17.19
N TRP A 448 -20.51 0.23 -16.92
CA TRP A 448 -20.25 1.24 -17.96
C TRP A 448 -19.05 0.90 -18.85
N LEU A 449 -18.11 0.07 -18.39
CA LEU A 449 -16.98 -0.39 -19.22
C LEU A 449 -17.38 -1.40 -20.29
N ARG A 450 -18.52 -2.06 -20.11
CA ARG A 450 -19.02 -3.12 -21.00
C ARG A 450 -20.11 -2.62 -21.96
N ARG A 451 -20.42 -1.33 -21.94
CA ARG A 451 -21.44 -0.68 -22.77
C ARG A 451 -20.87 -0.11 -24.06
#